data_AF-A0A7S2DJ65-F1
#
_entry.id   AF-A0A7S2DJ65-F1
#
_cell.length_a   1.000
_cell.length_b   1.000
_cell.length_c   1.000
_cell.angle_alpha   90.00
_cell.angle_beta   90.00
_cell.angle_gamma   90.00
#
_symmetry.space_group_name_H-M   'P 1'
#
loop_
_entity.id
_entity.type
_entity.pdbx_description
1 polymer ?
#
loop_
_entity_poly.entity_id
_entity_poly.type
_entity_poly.pdbx_seq_one_letter_code
_entity_poly.pdbx_strand_id
1 'polypeptide(L)'
;MCCSPKLSQGGACFSMVPATVQRAVTEILSDHAFCESFLSTSRQMLGRNYHLLTQHLDEAGVTYVAATGGLFFCLDLRRALPPGNPSFEEEFQLFEELCDAGVVITPGSDFDAPFPGLFRVCPYSQEMSETDSNACFAAFAERVARVVEARTKGQGTTTFKAVAFSALCARWLTQVECIQQGSYQSFHST
;
A
#
# COMPACT_ATOMS: atom_id res chain seq x y z
N MET A 1 5.45 -43.05 14.83
CA MET A 1 6.08 -43.53 13.59
C MET A 1 6.45 -42.33 12.74
N CYS A 2 7.69 -41.85 12.88
CA CYS A 2 8.26 -40.89 11.93
C CYS A 2 8.64 -41.68 10.67
N CYS A 3 7.97 -41.43 9.55
CA CYS A 3 8.46 -41.92 8.27
C CYS A 3 9.72 -41.12 7.92
N SER A 4 10.87 -41.79 7.90
CA SER A 4 12.04 -41.31 7.18
C SER A 4 11.94 -41.80 5.74
N PRO A 5 11.77 -40.93 4.73
CA PRO A 5 12.09 -41.31 3.38
C PRO A 5 13.54 -40.94 3.10
N LYS A 6 14.31 -41.93 2.66
CA LYS A 6 15.59 -41.71 1.99
C LYS A 6 15.32 -40.86 0.75
N LEU A 7 15.65 -39.58 0.82
CA LEU A 7 15.74 -38.70 -0.34
C LEU A 7 17.08 -38.00 -0.26
N SER A 8 17.84 -38.08 -1.35
CA SER A 8 19.00 -37.26 -1.64
C SER A 8 18.65 -35.78 -1.54
N GLN A 9 18.66 -35.22 -0.32
CA GLN A 9 18.39 -33.81 -0.09
C GLN A 9 19.70 -33.04 -0.14
N GLY A 10 20.19 -32.80 -1.35
CA GLY A 10 21.10 -31.69 -1.59
C GLY A 10 20.30 -30.38 -1.54
N GLY A 11 20.44 -29.62 -0.44
CA GLY A 11 20.11 -28.18 -0.39
C GLY A 11 18.76 -27.75 0.19
N ALA A 12 17.74 -28.62 0.27
CA ALA A 12 16.39 -28.21 0.72
C ALA A 12 16.20 -28.13 2.25
N CYS A 13 17.18 -28.56 3.06
CA CYS A 13 17.03 -28.61 4.53
C CYS A 13 17.03 -27.23 5.23
N PHE A 14 17.50 -26.17 4.56
CA PHE A 14 17.60 -24.83 5.15
C PHE A 14 16.32 -23.98 5.00
N SER A 15 15.33 -24.44 4.26
CA SER A 15 14.11 -23.68 3.93
C SER A 15 12.81 -24.46 4.12
N MET A 16 12.85 -25.62 4.78
CA MET A 16 11.62 -26.37 5.07
C MET A 16 10.74 -25.65 6.08
N VAL A 17 9.44 -25.56 5.77
CA VAL A 17 8.43 -25.07 6.72
C VAL A 17 8.37 -26.03 7.92
N PRO A 18 8.41 -25.55 9.17
CA PRO A 18 8.28 -26.41 10.35
C PRO A 18 7.01 -27.26 10.28
N ALA A 19 7.10 -28.55 10.62
CA ALA A 19 5.96 -29.49 10.55
C ALA A 19 4.75 -29.02 11.38
N THR A 20 4.99 -28.28 12.47
CA THR A 20 3.95 -27.66 13.29
C THR A 20 3.15 -26.59 12.52
N VAL A 21 3.83 -25.73 11.76
CA VAL A 21 3.19 -24.72 10.90
C VAL A 21 2.43 -25.40 9.76
N GLN A 22 3.03 -26.43 9.14
CA GLN A 22 2.34 -27.20 8.09
C GLN A 22 1.03 -27.79 8.61
N ARG A 23 1.05 -28.40 9.80
CA ARG A 23 -0.14 -28.98 10.42
C ARG A 23 -1.19 -27.92 10.75
N ALA A 24 -0.80 -26.82 11.39
CA ALA A 24 -1.73 -25.74 11.76
C ALA A 24 -2.41 -25.13 10.53
N VAL A 25 -1.62 -24.82 9.49
CA VAL A 25 -2.16 -24.29 8.22
C VAL A 25 -3.07 -25.31 7.54
N THR A 26 -2.74 -26.60 7.59
CA THR A 26 -3.62 -27.66 7.04
C THR A 26 -4.96 -27.70 7.77
N GLU A 27 -4.96 -27.63 9.10
CA GLU A 27 -6.19 -27.62 9.91
C GLU A 27 -7.06 -26.39 9.58
N ILE A 28 -6.46 -25.20 9.47
CA ILE A 28 -7.17 -23.96 9.10
C ILE A 28 -7.75 -24.04 7.68
N LEU A 29 -6.93 -24.45 6.69
CA LEU A 29 -7.34 -24.48 5.29
C LEU A 29 -8.32 -25.61 4.96
N SER A 30 -8.38 -26.66 5.78
CA SER A 30 -9.36 -27.75 5.63
C SER A 30 -10.76 -27.35 6.13
N ASP A 31 -10.85 -26.33 6.98
CA ASP A 31 -12.14 -25.73 7.37
C ASP A 31 -12.59 -24.73 6.31
N HIS A 32 -13.31 -25.24 5.31
CA HIS A 32 -13.81 -24.42 4.21
C HIS A 32 -14.82 -23.36 4.68
N ALA A 33 -15.64 -23.65 5.68
CA ALA A 33 -16.62 -22.71 6.20
C ALA A 33 -15.93 -21.52 6.89
N PHE A 34 -14.87 -21.80 7.66
CA PHE A 34 -14.01 -20.77 8.20
C PHE A 34 -13.36 -19.94 7.09
N CYS A 35 -12.76 -20.58 6.08
CA CYS A 35 -12.08 -19.89 4.99
C CYS A 35 -13.01 -18.93 4.23
N GLU A 36 -14.22 -19.36 3.89
CA GLU A 36 -15.21 -18.54 3.20
C GLU A 36 -15.62 -17.32 4.05
N SER A 37 -15.92 -17.54 5.33
CA SER A 37 -16.27 -16.48 6.28
C SER A 37 -15.13 -15.48 6.46
N PHE A 38 -13.89 -15.97 6.60
CA PHE A 38 -12.69 -15.15 6.77
C PHE A 38 -12.44 -14.25 5.56
N LEU A 39 -12.53 -14.80 4.35
CA LEU A 39 -12.31 -14.05 3.11
C LEU A 39 -13.41 -13.00 2.91
N SER A 40 -14.68 -13.36 3.15
CA SER A 40 -15.80 -12.41 3.05
C SER A 40 -15.64 -11.26 4.03
N THR A 41 -15.38 -11.57 5.30
CA THR A 41 -15.22 -10.58 6.38
C THR A 41 -14.02 -9.67 6.11
N SER A 42 -12.87 -10.25 5.74
CA SER A 42 -11.66 -9.49 5.46
C SER A 42 -11.84 -8.52 4.28
N ARG A 43 -12.51 -8.95 3.21
CA ARG A 43 -12.84 -8.07 2.06
C ARG A 43 -13.76 -6.93 2.46
N GLN A 44 -14.79 -7.20 3.26
CA GLN A 44 -15.71 -6.19 3.75
C GLN A 44 -14.99 -5.16 4.64
N MET A 45 -14.14 -5.61 5.56
CA MET A 45 -13.38 -4.74 6.45
C MET A 45 -12.39 -3.86 5.69
N LEU A 46 -11.62 -4.44 4.76
CA LEU A 46 -10.68 -3.70 3.93
C LEU A 46 -11.41 -2.66 3.07
N GLY A 47 -12.53 -3.04 2.44
CA GLY A 47 -13.34 -2.13 1.65
C GLY A 47 -13.91 -0.98 2.47
N ARG A 48 -14.45 -1.27 3.67
CA ARG A 48 -14.96 -0.25 4.60
C ARG A 48 -13.87 0.73 5.01
N ASN A 49 -12.72 0.22 5.46
CA ASN A 49 -11.63 1.07 5.94
C ASN A 49 -11.03 1.92 4.81
N TYR A 50 -10.88 1.33 3.61
CA TYR A 50 -10.49 2.08 2.42
C TYR A 50 -11.45 3.25 2.19
N HIS A 51 -12.76 2.98 2.16
CA HIS A 51 -13.77 4.01 1.89
C HIS A 51 -13.80 5.12 2.95
N LEU A 52 -13.72 4.76 4.24
CA LEU A 52 -13.66 5.72 5.34
C LEU A 52 -12.43 6.62 5.22
N LEU A 53 -11.24 6.03 5.00
CA LEU A 53 -10.02 6.80 4.89
C LEU A 53 -10.02 7.69 3.64
N THR A 54 -10.46 7.18 2.49
CA THR A 54 -10.53 7.99 1.27
C THR A 54 -11.51 9.15 1.40
N GLN A 55 -12.64 8.96 2.10
CA GLN A 55 -13.58 10.06 2.37
C GLN A 55 -12.91 11.19 3.15
N HIS A 56 -12.19 10.87 4.24
CA HIS A 56 -11.44 11.88 5.01
C HIS A 56 -10.34 12.55 4.19
N LEU A 57 -9.65 11.80 3.33
CA LEU A 57 -8.64 12.36 2.42
C LEU A 57 -9.25 13.31 1.39
N ASP A 58 -10.41 12.95 0.82
CA ASP A 58 -11.15 13.80 -0.12
C ASP A 58 -11.62 15.10 0.56
N GLU A 59 -12.17 15.01 1.77
CA GLU A 59 -12.57 16.16 2.59
C GLU A 59 -11.38 17.07 2.92
N ALA A 60 -10.21 16.48 3.17
CA ALA A 60 -8.96 17.20 3.44
C ALA A 60 -8.21 17.67 2.18
N GLY A 61 -8.73 17.38 0.98
CA GLY A 61 -8.13 17.78 -0.29
C GLY A 61 -6.82 17.07 -0.65
N VAL A 62 -6.58 15.88 -0.08
CA VAL A 62 -5.40 15.05 -0.32
C VAL A 62 -5.66 14.07 -1.46
N THR A 63 -4.86 14.13 -2.51
CA THR A 63 -4.98 13.24 -3.67
C THR A 63 -4.40 11.86 -3.42
N TYR A 64 -5.01 10.83 -4.01
CA TYR A 64 -4.56 9.44 -3.93
C TYR A 64 -4.84 8.68 -5.23
N VAL A 65 -4.18 7.54 -5.39
CA VAL A 65 -4.43 6.58 -6.47
C VAL A 65 -5.55 5.65 -6.05
N ALA A 66 -6.63 5.63 -6.84
CA ALA A 66 -7.76 4.73 -6.60
C ALA A 66 -7.29 3.26 -6.69
N ALA A 67 -7.64 2.46 -5.68
CA ALA A 67 -7.27 1.06 -5.59
C ALA A 67 -8.49 0.17 -5.81
N THR A 68 -8.31 -0.91 -6.57
CA THR A 68 -9.36 -1.92 -6.82
C THR A 68 -9.22 -3.15 -5.90
N GLY A 69 -8.08 -3.28 -5.21
CA GLY A 69 -7.80 -4.35 -4.27
C GLY A 69 -6.41 -4.21 -3.66
N GLY A 70 -6.13 -5.01 -2.62
CA GLY A 70 -4.86 -4.98 -1.89
C GLY A 70 -5.05 -4.61 -0.42
N LEU A 71 -3.93 -4.57 0.30
CA LEU A 71 -3.88 -4.16 1.72
C LEU A 71 -3.46 -2.70 1.90
N PHE A 72 -3.18 -2.01 0.78
CA PHE A 72 -2.68 -0.65 0.74
C PHE A 72 -3.12 0.05 -0.54
N PHE A 73 -3.03 1.38 -0.53
CA PHE A 73 -3.13 2.24 -1.69
C PHE A 73 -2.09 3.36 -1.57
N CYS A 74 -1.91 4.17 -2.61
CA CYS A 74 -0.89 5.21 -2.62
C CYS A 74 -1.52 6.60 -2.55
N LEU A 75 -1.02 7.45 -1.66
CA LEU A 75 -1.24 8.90 -1.72
C LEU A 75 -0.39 9.48 -2.84
N ASP A 76 -0.93 10.49 -3.51
CA ASP A 76 -0.22 11.31 -4.48
C ASP A 76 0.04 12.68 -3.83
N LEU A 77 1.25 12.84 -3.28
CA LEU A 77 1.69 14.05 -2.58
C LEU A 77 2.65 14.88 -3.44
N ARG A 78 2.67 14.69 -4.77
CA ARG A 78 3.53 15.46 -5.68
C ARG A 78 3.35 16.97 -5.56
N ARG A 79 2.16 17.42 -5.16
CA ARG A 79 1.87 18.84 -4.87
C ARG A 79 2.67 19.43 -3.70
N ALA A 80 3.19 18.59 -2.80
CA ALA A 80 4.03 19.01 -1.68
C ALA A 80 5.52 18.99 -2.03
N LEU A 81 5.89 18.58 -3.25
CA LEU A 81 7.27 18.61 -3.72
C LEU A 81 7.57 19.91 -4.49
N PRO A 82 8.85 20.28 -4.67
CA PRO A 82 9.21 21.43 -5.50
C PRO A 82 8.68 21.32 -6.94
N PRO A 83 8.22 22.43 -7.54
CA PRO A 83 7.74 22.41 -8.92
C PRO A 83 8.89 22.11 -9.90
N GLY A 84 8.58 21.42 -10.99
CA GLY A 84 9.56 21.06 -12.04
C GLY A 84 9.87 19.58 -12.04
N ASN A 85 11.13 19.22 -11.75
CA ASN A 85 11.60 17.83 -11.73
C ASN A 85 11.99 17.42 -10.29
N PRO A 86 11.00 17.04 -9.46
CA PRO A 86 11.27 16.60 -8.10
C PRO A 86 12.13 15.34 -8.08
N SER A 87 12.95 15.21 -7.05
CA SER A 87 13.87 14.11 -6.77
C SER A 87 13.39 13.27 -5.58
N PHE A 88 13.93 12.07 -5.44
CA PHE A 88 13.67 11.20 -4.28
C PHE A 88 14.24 11.75 -2.97
N GLU A 89 15.21 12.66 -3.03
CA GLU A 89 15.70 13.35 -1.83
C GLU A 89 14.63 14.28 -1.26
N GLU A 90 13.90 15.00 -2.12
CA GLU A 90 12.80 15.85 -1.65
C GLU A 90 11.58 15.03 -1.18
N GLU A 91 11.37 13.85 -1.76
CA GLU A 91 10.40 12.87 -1.23
C GLU A 91 10.80 12.42 0.18
N PHE A 92 12.08 12.14 0.41
CA PHE A 92 12.58 11.72 1.71
C PHE A 92 12.44 12.83 2.77
N GLN A 93 12.71 14.09 2.41
CA GLN A 93 12.46 15.22 3.31
C GLN A 93 10.97 15.37 3.66
N LEU A 94 10.07 15.17 2.69
CA LEU A 94 8.64 15.17 2.94
C LEU A 94 8.23 13.98 3.85
N PHE A 95 8.85 12.81 3.66
CA PHE A 95 8.67 11.66 4.53
C PHE A 95 9.07 11.96 5.98
N GLU A 96 10.21 12.61 6.21
CA GLU A 96 10.66 13.00 7.56
C GLU A 96 9.65 13.96 8.22
N GLU A 97 9.17 14.97 7.49
CA GLU A 97 8.15 15.91 8.01
C GLU A 97 6.81 15.22 8.34
N LEU A 98 6.41 14.23 7.54
CA LEU A 98 5.22 13.42 7.83
C LEU A 98 5.44 12.58 9.08
N CYS A 99 6.63 11.98 9.26
CA CYS A 99 6.99 11.23 10.46
C CYS A 99 6.94 12.12 11.72
N ASP A 100 7.49 13.33 11.64
CA ASP A 100 7.44 14.32 12.72
C ASP A 100 6.01 14.75 13.06
N ALA A 101 5.12 14.76 12.06
CA ALA A 101 3.69 14.98 12.25
C ALA A 101 2.93 13.76 12.81
N GLY A 102 3.61 12.66 13.09
CA GLY A 102 3.02 11.41 13.57
C GLY A 102 2.29 10.63 12.49
N VAL A 103 2.72 10.75 11.23
CA VAL A 103 2.22 10.03 10.06
C VAL A 103 3.34 9.16 9.51
N VAL A 104 3.21 7.84 9.68
CA VAL A 104 4.19 6.86 9.16
C VAL A 104 3.61 6.18 7.94
N ILE A 105 4.17 6.49 6.77
CA ILE A 105 3.76 5.94 5.47
C ILE A 105 5.01 5.60 4.65
N THR A 106 4.95 4.60 3.77
CA THR A 106 6.16 4.17 3.04
C THR A 106 6.40 5.08 1.83
N PRO A 107 7.56 5.76 1.69
CA PRO A 107 7.90 6.56 0.52
C PRO A 107 8.07 5.71 -0.74
N GLY A 108 7.92 6.35 -1.91
CA GLY A 108 8.03 5.73 -3.24
C GLY A 108 9.39 5.11 -3.50
N SER A 109 10.45 5.73 -3.00
CA SER A 109 11.83 5.24 -3.08
C SER A 109 12.01 3.83 -2.49
N ASP A 110 11.27 3.47 -1.44
CA ASP A 110 11.38 2.16 -0.78
C ASP A 110 10.81 0.99 -1.60
N PHE A 111 10.04 1.29 -2.65
CA PHE A 111 9.43 0.29 -3.54
C PHE A 111 9.67 0.56 -5.02
N ASP A 112 10.76 1.27 -5.34
CA ASP A 112 11.19 1.59 -6.71
C ASP A 112 10.09 2.27 -7.54
N ALA A 113 9.38 3.23 -6.94
CA ALA A 113 8.39 4.02 -7.66
C ALA A 113 9.04 4.72 -8.88
N PRO A 114 8.32 4.84 -10.01
CA PRO A 114 8.88 5.44 -11.23
C PRO A 114 9.10 6.96 -11.13
N PHE A 115 8.52 7.61 -10.13
CA PHE A 115 8.63 9.03 -9.86
C PHE A 115 8.40 9.33 -8.37
N PRO A 116 8.97 10.41 -7.83
CA PRO A 116 8.77 10.78 -6.44
C PRO A 116 7.39 11.40 -6.18
N GLY A 117 6.98 11.37 -4.92
CA GLY A 117 5.73 11.91 -4.41
C GLY A 117 4.62 10.88 -4.23
N LEU A 118 4.91 9.60 -4.41
CA LEU A 118 3.98 8.51 -4.10
C LEU A 118 4.28 7.94 -2.73
N PHE A 119 3.24 7.78 -1.91
CA PHE A 119 3.40 7.21 -0.58
C PHE A 119 2.39 6.11 -0.32
N ARG A 120 2.85 4.92 0.04
CA ARG A 120 1.98 3.77 0.32
C ARG A 120 1.41 3.85 1.73
N VAL A 121 0.08 3.72 1.81
CA VAL A 121 -0.72 3.75 3.03
C VAL A 121 -1.51 2.46 3.16
N CYS A 122 -1.48 1.87 4.35
CA CYS A 122 -2.25 0.69 4.69
C CYS A 122 -3.47 1.10 5.52
N PRO A 123 -4.71 1.05 4.98
CA PRO A 123 -5.94 1.36 5.73
C PRO A 123 -6.34 0.20 6.65
N TYR A 124 -5.44 -0.19 7.54
CA TYR A 124 -5.67 -1.29 8.47
C TYR A 124 -5.50 -0.83 9.91
N SER A 125 -6.57 -0.92 10.69
CA SER A 125 -6.52 -0.87 12.14
C SER A 125 -6.79 -2.27 12.68
N GLN A 126 -5.93 -2.81 13.54
CA GLN A 126 -6.29 -3.97 14.35
C GLN A 126 -7.53 -3.66 15.18
N GLU A 127 -8.32 -4.70 15.50
CA GLU A 127 -9.61 -4.69 16.20
C GLU A 127 -9.86 -3.42 17.04
N MET A 128 -10.43 -2.42 16.37
CA MET A 128 -10.88 -1.17 16.94
C MET A 128 -12.36 -1.08 16.63
N SER A 129 -13.15 -0.51 17.54
CA SER A 129 -14.55 -0.24 17.24
C SER A 129 -14.62 0.71 16.04
N GLU A 130 -15.69 0.63 15.24
CA GLU A 130 -15.82 1.44 14.01
C GLU A 130 -15.61 2.95 14.26
N THR A 131 -16.05 3.42 15.43
CA THR A 131 -15.87 4.80 15.91
C THR A 131 -14.40 5.18 16.06
N ASP A 132 -13.57 4.27 16.58
CA ASP A 132 -12.15 4.54 16.85
C ASP A 132 -11.36 4.60 15.54
N SER A 133 -11.63 3.69 14.60
CA SER A 133 -11.03 3.71 13.26
C SER A 133 -11.35 5.02 12.53
N ASN A 134 -12.59 5.49 12.62
CA ASN A 134 -13.02 6.74 11.98
C ASN A 134 -12.24 7.95 12.51
N ALA A 135 -12.12 8.08 13.83
CA ALA A 135 -11.36 9.16 14.45
C ALA A 135 -9.87 9.11 14.09
N CYS A 136 -9.27 7.92 14.04
CA CYS A 136 -7.89 7.73 13.61
C CYS A 136 -7.67 8.13 12.15
N PHE A 137 -8.57 7.74 11.24
CA PHE A 137 -8.47 8.11 9.83
C PHE A 137 -8.68 9.61 9.59
N ALA A 138 -9.60 10.24 10.32
CA ALA A 138 -9.78 11.69 10.29
C ALA A 138 -8.51 12.42 10.74
N ALA A 139 -7.94 12.03 11.89
CA ALA A 139 -6.71 12.61 12.41
C ALA A 139 -5.52 12.38 11.48
N PHE A 140 -5.44 11.22 10.83
CA PHE A 140 -4.42 10.94 9.82
C PHE A 140 -4.56 11.90 8.62
N ALA A 141 -5.75 12.03 8.04
CA ALA A 141 -5.98 12.88 6.88
C ALA A 141 -5.69 14.36 7.20
N GLU A 142 -6.11 14.83 8.37
CA GLU A 142 -5.82 16.19 8.85
C GLU A 142 -4.31 16.45 8.97
N ARG A 143 -3.57 15.50 9.56
CA ARG A 143 -2.11 15.63 9.71
C ARG A 143 -1.40 15.67 8.36
N VAL A 144 -1.79 14.82 7.42
CA VAL A 144 -1.24 14.82 6.05
C VAL A 144 -1.54 16.15 5.38
N ALA A 145 -2.80 16.60 5.38
CA ALA A 145 -3.20 17.85 4.76
C ALA A 145 -2.44 19.05 5.35
N ARG A 146 -2.25 19.09 6.67
CA ARG A 146 -1.47 20.14 7.34
C ARG A 146 -0.03 20.23 6.83
N VAL A 147 0.66 19.09 6.65
CA VAL A 147 2.03 19.05 6.12
C VAL A 147 2.05 19.48 4.65
N VAL A 148 1.12 18.97 3.84
CA VAL A 148 0.98 19.34 2.43
C VAL A 148 0.73 20.84 2.26
N GLU A 149 -0.18 21.42 3.05
CA GLU A 149 -0.47 22.85 3.02
C GLU A 149 0.74 23.69 3.45
N ALA A 150 1.49 23.26 4.47
CA ALA A 150 2.68 23.97 4.93
C ALA A 150 3.71 24.12 3.80
N ARG A 151 3.93 23.06 3.00
CA ARG A 151 4.81 23.11 1.83
C ARG A 151 4.21 23.86 0.64
N THR A 152 2.89 23.83 0.47
CA THR A 152 2.21 24.51 -0.65
C THR A 152 2.13 26.03 -0.46
N LYS A 153 2.06 26.55 0.79
CA LYS A 153 1.91 28.00 1.07
C LYS A 153 3.03 28.89 0.53
N GLY A 154 4.22 28.36 0.28
CA GLY A 154 5.36 29.08 -0.30
C GLY A 154 5.47 28.97 -1.83
N GLN A 155 4.68 28.11 -2.46
CA GLN A 155 4.69 27.86 -3.88
C GLN A 155 3.43 28.52 -4.47
N GLY A 156 3.60 29.56 -5.30
CA GLY A 156 2.47 30.25 -5.94
C GLY A 156 1.51 29.25 -6.59
N THR A 157 0.21 29.58 -6.61
CA THR A 157 -0.90 28.69 -7.02
C THR A 157 -0.74 28.13 -8.43
N THR A 158 0.09 27.11 -8.61
CA THR A 158 0.12 26.30 -9.82
C THR A 158 -0.96 25.25 -9.68
N THR A 159 -2.10 25.53 -10.31
CA THR A 159 -3.12 24.54 -10.61
C THR A 159 -2.48 23.43 -11.43
N PHE A 160 -1.97 22.39 -10.77
CA PHE A 160 -1.72 21.12 -11.42
C PHE A 160 -3.09 20.64 -11.89
N LYS A 161 -3.37 20.79 -13.19
CA LYS A 161 -4.43 20.03 -13.84
C LYS A 161 -4.24 18.60 -13.39
N ALA A 162 -5.30 17.97 -12.88
CA ALA A 162 -5.33 16.53 -12.64
C ALA A 162 -4.71 15.87 -13.87
N VAL A 163 -3.46 15.45 -13.75
CA VAL A 163 -2.76 14.86 -14.89
C VAL A 163 -3.47 13.53 -15.05
N ALA A 164 -4.28 13.44 -16.10
CA ALA A 164 -4.81 12.18 -16.56
C ALA A 164 -3.61 11.22 -16.66
N PHE A 165 -3.55 10.33 -15.68
CA PHE A 165 -3.09 8.95 -15.58
C PHE A 165 -2.48 8.25 -16.82
N SER A 166 -1.88 8.96 -17.78
CA SER A 166 -1.62 8.43 -19.11
C SER A 166 -0.18 7.95 -19.28
N ALA A 167 -0.10 6.73 -19.80
CA ALA A 167 1.04 5.99 -20.35
C ALA A 167 2.01 5.30 -19.36
N LEU A 168 2.65 6.03 -18.43
CA LEU A 168 3.67 5.40 -17.55
C LEU A 168 3.04 4.60 -16.39
N CYS A 169 2.00 5.13 -15.73
CA CYS A 169 1.22 4.38 -14.75
C CYS A 169 0.34 3.30 -15.39
N ALA A 170 -0.12 3.49 -16.63
CA ALA A 170 -0.86 2.46 -17.35
C ALA A 170 -0.02 1.19 -17.52
N ARG A 171 1.29 1.33 -17.79
CA ARG A 171 2.24 0.21 -17.84
C ARG A 171 2.44 -0.49 -16.48
N TRP A 172 2.49 0.27 -15.39
CA TRP A 172 2.63 -0.29 -14.04
C TRP A 172 1.34 -0.98 -13.56
N LEU A 173 0.17 -0.38 -13.82
CA LEU A 173 -1.13 -1.02 -13.58
C LEU A 173 -1.32 -2.28 -14.45
N THR A 174 -0.90 -2.27 -15.73
CA THR A 174 -0.88 -3.52 -16.52
C THR A 174 0.13 -4.54 -15.98
N GLN A 175 1.20 -4.13 -15.30
CA GLN A 175 2.12 -5.08 -14.68
C GLN A 175 1.51 -5.73 -13.43
N VAL A 176 0.71 -4.98 -12.66
CA VAL A 176 -0.10 -5.51 -11.55
C VAL A 176 -1.25 -6.39 -12.06
N GLU A 177 -1.91 -6.01 -13.16
CA GLU A 177 -2.95 -6.82 -13.82
C GLU A 177 -2.37 -8.09 -14.48
N CYS A 178 -1.20 -8.02 -15.12
CA CYS A 178 -0.48 -9.19 -15.67
C CYS A 178 -0.07 -10.18 -14.58
N ILE A 179 0.28 -9.69 -13.37
CA ILE A 179 0.53 -10.55 -12.21
C ILE A 179 -0.77 -11.24 -11.75
N GLN A 180 -1.92 -10.56 -11.81
CA GLN A 180 -3.22 -11.17 -11.48
C GLN A 180 -3.76 -12.13 -12.56
N GLN A 181 -3.35 -11.97 -13.83
CA GLN A 181 -3.76 -12.82 -14.95
C GLN A 181 -2.78 -13.96 -15.28
N GLY A 182 -1.69 -14.10 -14.50
CA GLY A 182 -0.75 -15.23 -14.64
C GLY A 182 0.14 -15.19 -15.89
N SER A 183 0.21 -14.08 -16.61
CA SER A 183 1.03 -13.93 -17.82
C SER A 183 2.22 -13.01 -17.56
N TYR A 184 3.24 -13.53 -16.86
CA TYR A 184 4.54 -12.85 -16.75
C TYR A 184 5.42 -13.28 -17.93
N GLN A 185 5.69 -12.37 -18.88
CA GLN A 185 6.84 -12.50 -19.79
C GLN A 185 7.97 -11.60 -19.29
N SER A 186 9.09 -12.23 -18.96
CA SER A 186 10.30 -11.58 -18.48
C SER A 186 10.89 -10.68 -19.58
N PHE A 187 10.85 -9.36 -19.38
CA PHE A 187 11.63 -8.43 -20.19
C PHE A 187 13.06 -8.36 -19.63
N HIS A 188 13.97 -9.17 -20.18
CA HIS A 188 15.39 -8.86 -20.13
C HIS A 188 15.71 -7.94 -21.31
N SER A 189 15.99 -6.67 -21.05
CA SER A 189 16.61 -5.77 -22.03
C SER A 189 18.12 -5.77 -21.84
N THR A 190 18.82 -6.10 -22.94
CA THR A 190 20.24 -5.81 -23.16
C THR A 190 20.43 -4.32 -23.45
#